data_AF-X1SSU3-F1
#
_entry.id   AF-X1SSU3-F1
#
_cell.length_a   1.000
_cell.length_b   1.000
_cell.length_c   1.000
_cell.angle_alpha   90.00
_cell.angle_beta   90.00
_cell.angle_gamma   90.00
#
_symmetry.space_group_name_H-M   'P 1'
#
loop_
_entity.id
_entity.type
_entity.pdbx_description
1 polymer ?
#
loop_
_entity_poly.entity_id
_entity_poly.type
_entity_poly.pdbx_seq_one_letter_code
_entity_poly.pdbx_strand_id
1 'polypeptide(L)'
;MELSERELAVVGTAYEALSGRTASYRERGGGTHRVPIGPAGAAKILFAIRPRALLPWDAGIRKGLDHTPSGASYVRYLRDAKMLLENLAVQCHTHGLELSDLPQELGKPDSSIAMLLNKYYWITWTRRANSGL
;
A
#
# COMPACT_ATOMS: atom_id res chain seq x y z
N MET A 1 10.65 7.90 -0.24
CA MET A 1 10.32 6.52 -0.65
C MET A 1 11.26 6.20 -1.81
N GLU A 2 12.31 5.41 -1.57
CA GLU A 2 13.39 5.23 -2.53
C GLU A 2 13.21 3.93 -3.33
N LEU A 3 12.54 4.05 -4.47
CA LEU A 3 12.49 3.03 -5.52
C LEU A 3 12.82 3.70 -6.85
N SER A 4 13.80 3.15 -7.55
CA SER A 4 14.06 3.47 -8.95
C SER A 4 12.96 2.93 -9.86
N GLU A 5 12.86 3.45 -11.08
CA GLU A 5 11.90 2.95 -12.07
C GLU A 5 12.08 1.46 -12.40
N ARG A 6 13.34 0.99 -12.40
CA ARG A 6 13.64 -0.43 -12.58
C ARG A 6 13.11 -1.27 -11.42
N GLU A 7 13.29 -0.81 -10.19
CA GLU A 7 12.74 -1.51 -9.02
C GLU A 7 11.21 -1.50 -9.02
N LEU A 8 10.57 -0.39 -9.44
CA LEU A 8 9.12 -0.31 -9.59
C LEU A 8 8.59 -1.33 -10.61
N ALA A 9 9.28 -1.50 -11.75
CA ALA A 9 8.91 -2.52 -12.73
C ALA A 9 8.99 -3.94 -12.13
N VAL A 10 10.08 -4.25 -11.41
CA VAL A 10 10.24 -5.54 -10.71
C VAL A 10 9.13 -5.74 -9.68
N VAL A 11 8.79 -4.71 -8.91
CA VAL A 11 7.71 -4.74 -7.92
C VAL A 11 6.36 -5.02 -8.57
N GLY A 12 6.05 -4.39 -9.70
CA GLY A 12 4.82 -4.63 -10.46
C GLY A 12 4.70 -6.09 -10.92
N THR A 13 5.77 -6.64 -11.49
CA THR A 13 5.82 -8.06 -11.89
C THR A 13 5.69 -8.99 -10.68
N ALA A 14 6.39 -8.70 -9.58
CA ALA A 14 6.32 -9.50 -8.37
C ALA A 14 4.91 -9.46 -7.75
N TYR A 15 4.26 -8.31 -7.75
CA TYR A 15 2.89 -8.15 -7.30
C TYR A 15 1.92 -9.02 -8.10
N GLU A 16 1.99 -8.95 -9.44
CA GLU A 16 1.12 -9.72 -10.34
C GLU A 16 1.29 -11.23 -10.10
N ALA A 17 2.54 -11.69 -10.07
CA ALA A 17 2.88 -13.09 -9.83
C ALA A 17 2.43 -13.57 -8.44
N LEU A 18 2.61 -12.76 -7.40
CA LEU A 18 2.18 -13.10 -6.04
C LEU A 18 0.65 -13.13 -5.93
N SER A 19 -0.05 -12.18 -6.56
CA SER A 19 -1.52 -12.09 -6.48
C SER A 19 -2.19 -13.38 -6.99
N GLY A 20 -1.65 -13.97 -8.06
CA GLY A 20 -2.15 -15.23 -8.63
C GLY A 20 -1.66 -16.51 -7.94
N ARG A 21 -0.67 -16.44 -7.03
CA ARG A 21 -0.15 -17.62 -6.33
C ARG A 21 -1.17 -18.19 -5.34
N THR A 22 -1.17 -19.50 -5.19
CA THR A 22 -2.02 -20.19 -4.21
C THR A 22 -1.46 -19.98 -2.81
N ALA A 23 -2.29 -19.46 -1.91
CA ALA A 23 -1.98 -19.30 -0.49
C ALA A 23 -2.31 -20.57 0.30
N SER A 24 -3.43 -21.21 -0.03
CA SER A 24 -3.90 -22.40 0.65
C SER A 24 -4.92 -23.15 -0.19
N TYR A 25 -5.37 -24.29 0.34
CA TYR A 25 -6.48 -25.06 -0.18
C TYR A 25 -7.61 -25.05 0.86
N ARG A 26 -8.86 -25.07 0.38
CA ARG A 26 -10.04 -25.14 1.23
C ARG A 26 -10.97 -26.23 0.72
N GLU A 27 -11.45 -27.07 1.63
CA GLU A 27 -12.51 -28.02 1.33
C GLU A 27 -13.89 -27.34 1.40
N ARG A 28 -14.70 -27.53 0.36
CA ARG A 28 -16.09 -27.07 0.34
C ARG A 28 -16.91 -27.95 -0.60
N GLY A 29 -18.01 -28.52 -0.09
CA GLY A 29 -18.95 -29.32 -0.88
C GLY A 29 -18.33 -30.58 -1.50
N GLY A 30 -17.43 -31.26 -0.77
CA GLY A 30 -16.77 -32.48 -1.26
C GLY A 30 -15.63 -32.26 -2.27
N GLY A 31 -15.27 -30.99 -2.56
CA GLY A 31 -14.15 -30.64 -3.44
C GLY A 31 -13.07 -29.82 -2.74
N THR A 32 -11.83 -29.95 -3.22
CA THR A 32 -10.69 -29.12 -2.80
C THR A 32 -10.53 -27.93 -3.74
N HIS A 33 -10.59 -26.71 -3.20
CA HIS A 33 -10.52 -25.47 -3.97
C HIS A 33 -9.25 -24.70 -3.64
N ARG A 34 -8.58 -24.15 -4.66
CA ARG A 34 -7.41 -23.28 -4.48
C ARG A 34 -7.85 -21.92 -3.96
N VAL A 35 -7.20 -21.43 -2.92
CA VAL A 35 -7.37 -20.07 -2.40
C VAL A 35 -6.15 -19.26 -2.80
N PRO A 36 -6.29 -18.23 -3.67
CA PRO A 36 -5.17 -17.39 -4.06
C PRO A 36 -4.77 -16.44 -2.91
N ILE A 37 -3.52 -15.98 -2.93
CA ILE A 37 -3.02 -14.88 -2.08
C ILE A 37 -3.87 -13.63 -2.33
N GLY A 38 -4.16 -13.36 -3.60
CA GLY A 38 -4.98 -12.26 -4.05
C GLY A 38 -4.32 -10.88 -3.89
N PRO A 39 -4.99 -9.83 -4.39
CA PRO A 39 -4.42 -8.47 -4.52
C PRO A 39 -3.94 -7.87 -3.19
N ALA A 40 -4.77 -7.96 -2.15
CA ALA A 40 -4.44 -7.40 -0.84
C ALA A 40 -3.35 -8.23 -0.12
N GLY A 41 -3.36 -9.55 -0.30
CA GLY A 41 -2.31 -10.42 0.24
C GLY A 41 -0.96 -10.12 -0.38
N ALA A 42 -0.91 -9.96 -1.71
CA ALA A 42 0.32 -9.65 -2.43
C ALA A 42 0.94 -8.31 -1.97
N ALA A 43 0.14 -7.25 -1.87
CA ALA A 43 0.62 -5.96 -1.37
C ALA A 43 1.13 -6.02 0.07
N LYS A 44 0.46 -6.78 0.95
CA LYS A 44 0.89 -6.96 2.35
C LYS A 44 2.19 -7.75 2.46
N ILE A 45 2.38 -8.79 1.64
CA ILE A 45 3.63 -9.56 1.58
C ILE A 45 4.76 -8.66 1.11
N LEU A 46 4.56 -7.90 0.03
CA LEU A 46 5.56 -6.96 -0.48
C LEU A 46 5.90 -5.87 0.55
N PHE A 47 4.90 -5.34 1.25
CA PHE A 47 5.10 -4.42 2.35
C PHE A 47 5.96 -5.04 3.47
N ALA A 48 5.68 -6.28 3.88
CA ALA A 48 6.47 -6.96 4.89
C ALA A 48 7.93 -7.16 4.47
N ILE A 49 8.20 -7.37 3.18
CA ILE A 49 9.55 -7.52 2.63
C ILE A 49 10.31 -6.18 2.63
N ARG A 50 9.67 -5.06 2.24
CA ARG A 50 10.33 -3.75 2.14
C ARG A 50 9.46 -2.61 2.75
N PRO A 51 9.26 -2.60 4.08
CA PRO A 51 8.28 -1.72 4.75
C PRO A 51 8.61 -0.23 4.73
N ARG A 52 9.84 0.13 4.33
CA ARG A 52 10.28 1.52 4.17
C ARG A 52 10.07 2.08 2.75
N ALA A 53 9.77 1.21 1.77
CA ALA A 53 9.69 1.61 0.36
C ALA A 53 8.39 1.18 -0.33
N LEU A 54 7.70 0.16 0.20
CA LEU A 54 6.44 -0.32 -0.34
C LEU A 54 5.30 0.03 0.61
N LEU A 55 4.08 0.05 0.08
CA LEU A 55 2.86 0.32 0.83
C LEU A 55 1.87 -0.83 0.62
N PRO A 56 1.17 -1.26 1.67
CA PRO A 56 0.07 -2.18 1.48
C PRO A 56 -1.13 -1.40 0.90
N TRP A 57 -2.02 -2.11 0.23
CA TRP A 57 -3.36 -1.60 -0.04
C TRP A 57 -4.39 -2.70 0.24
N ASP A 58 -5.60 -2.30 0.58
CA ASP A 58 -6.74 -3.20 0.66
C ASP A 58 -7.75 -2.89 -0.46
N ALA A 59 -8.85 -3.63 -0.50
CA ALA A 59 -9.87 -3.41 -1.51
C ALA A 59 -10.54 -2.02 -1.39
N GLY A 60 -10.62 -1.45 -0.17
CA GLY A 60 -11.18 -0.12 0.07
C GLY A 60 -10.27 0.98 -0.45
N ILE A 61 -9.00 0.97 -0.06
CA ILE A 61 -7.97 1.90 -0.57
C ILE A 61 -7.88 1.82 -2.08
N ARG A 62 -7.75 0.60 -2.62
CA ARG A 62 -7.62 0.38 -4.06
C ARG A 62 -8.83 0.92 -4.85
N LYS A 63 -10.05 0.67 -4.37
CA LYS A 63 -11.28 1.19 -5.02
C LYS A 63 -11.42 2.70 -4.85
N GLY A 64 -11.13 3.24 -3.66
CA GLY A 64 -11.22 4.67 -3.39
C GLY A 64 -10.25 5.52 -4.23
N LEU A 65 -9.13 4.92 -4.64
CA LEU A 65 -8.14 5.54 -5.53
C LEU A 65 -8.29 5.12 -7.01
N ASP A 66 -9.41 4.51 -7.39
CA ASP A 66 -9.72 4.07 -8.76
C ASP A 66 -8.61 3.20 -9.42
N HIS A 67 -8.12 2.22 -8.66
CA HIS A 67 -7.10 1.29 -9.12
C HIS A 67 -7.67 -0.11 -9.40
N THR A 68 -7.12 -0.76 -10.43
CA THR A 68 -7.41 -2.16 -10.74
C THR A 68 -6.49 -3.10 -9.92
N PRO A 69 -6.85 -4.38 -9.73
CA PRO A 69 -6.03 -5.32 -8.95
C PRO A 69 -4.84 -5.88 -9.76
N SER A 70 -4.09 -5.03 -10.46
CA SER A 70 -2.96 -5.41 -11.32
C SER A 70 -1.63 -4.83 -10.82
N GLY A 71 -0.52 -5.43 -11.25
CA GLY A 71 0.83 -4.93 -10.98
C GLY A 71 1.06 -3.52 -11.50
N ALA A 72 0.52 -3.19 -12.69
CA ALA A 72 0.60 -1.85 -13.25
C ALA A 72 -0.13 -0.82 -12.37
N SER A 73 -1.33 -1.14 -11.89
CA SER A 73 -2.06 -0.26 -10.98
C SER A 73 -1.41 -0.16 -9.61
N TYR A 74 -0.77 -1.23 -9.10
CA TYR A 74 -0.01 -1.18 -7.86
C TYR A 74 1.22 -0.27 -7.98
N VAL A 75 1.94 -0.32 -9.10
CA VAL A 75 3.05 0.61 -9.39
C VAL A 75 2.57 2.05 -9.49
N ARG A 76 1.42 2.29 -10.16
CA ARG A 76 0.80 3.62 -10.22
C ARG A 76 0.50 4.14 -8.82
N TYR A 77 -0.12 3.32 -7.98
CA TYR A 77 -0.38 3.65 -6.57
C TYR A 77 0.89 4.03 -5.80
N LEU A 78 1.99 3.30 -5.98
CA LEU A 78 3.27 3.65 -5.35
C LEU A 78 3.82 4.99 -5.86
N ARG A 79 3.70 5.29 -7.16
CA ARG A 79 4.10 6.61 -7.69
C ARG A 79 3.24 7.73 -7.12
N ASP A 80 1.93 7.53 -7.04
CA ASP A 80 1.00 8.51 -6.47
C ASP A 80 1.33 8.80 -5.01
N ALA A 81 1.63 7.75 -4.24
CA ALA A 81 2.11 7.88 -2.87
C ALA A 81 3.44 8.62 -2.78
N LYS A 82 4.38 8.39 -3.70
CA LYS A 82 5.67 9.10 -3.76
C LYS A 82 5.44 10.61 -3.94
N MET A 83 4.67 10.98 -4.96
CA MET A 83 4.36 12.38 -5.28
C MET A 83 3.67 13.08 -4.11
N LEU A 84 2.74 12.39 -3.44
CA LEU A 84 2.10 12.94 -2.24
C LEU A 84 3.11 13.22 -1.12
N LEU A 85 4.06 12.30 -0.88
CA LEU A 85 5.10 12.48 0.15
C LEU A 85 6.09 13.59 -0.22
N GLU A 86 6.43 13.74 -1.50
CA GLU A 86 7.28 14.83 -1.98
C GLU A 86 6.60 16.19 -1.79
N ASN A 87 5.32 16.29 -2.16
CA ASN A 87 4.53 17.50 -1.92
C ASN A 87 4.39 17.81 -0.43
N LEU A 88 4.19 16.79 0.41
CA LEU A 88 4.13 16.95 1.86
C LEU A 88 5.48 17.40 2.44
N ALA A 89 6.60 16.90 1.91
CA ALA A 89 7.92 17.33 2.34
C ALA A 89 8.15 18.83 2.07
N VAL A 90 7.73 19.31 0.90
CA VAL A 90 7.77 20.75 0.57
C VAL A 90 6.94 21.55 1.58
N GLN A 91 5.72 21.10 1.89
CA GLN A 91 4.87 21.77 2.87
C GLN A 91 5.49 21.78 4.28
N CYS A 92 6.01 20.65 4.76
CA CYS A 92 6.73 20.58 6.04
C CYS A 92 7.85 21.61 6.08
N HIS A 93 8.66 21.68 5.03
CA HIS A 93 9.79 22.59 4.97
C HIS A 93 9.34 24.07 5.05
N THR A 94 8.24 24.44 4.37
CA THR A 94 7.68 25.80 4.47
C THR A 94 7.19 26.16 5.88
N HIS A 95 6.97 25.15 6.74
CA HIS A 95 6.57 25.31 8.14
C HIS A 95 7.72 25.05 9.12
N GLY A 96 8.97 24.95 8.65
CA GLY A 96 10.15 24.75 9.50
C GLY A 96 10.28 23.32 10.05
N LEU A 97 9.64 22.34 9.40
CA LEU A 97 9.71 20.92 9.74
C LEU A 97 10.34 20.13 8.61
N GLU A 98 11.05 19.05 8.93
CA GLU A 98 11.40 18.03 7.95
C GLU A 98 10.32 16.95 7.88
N LEU A 99 10.17 16.29 6.73
CA LEU A 99 9.19 15.20 6.59
C LEU A 99 9.44 14.09 7.64
N SER A 100 10.70 13.86 8.00
CA SER A 100 11.11 12.89 9.02
C SER A 100 10.64 13.23 10.43
N ASP A 101 10.25 14.47 10.70
CA ASP A 101 9.82 14.93 12.02
C ASP A 101 8.34 14.60 12.28
N LEU A 102 7.56 14.41 11.21
CA LEU A 102 6.12 14.13 11.30
C LEU A 102 5.73 12.99 12.27
N PRO A 103 6.43 11.84 12.33
CA PRO A 103 6.11 10.81 13.31
C PRO A 103 6.18 11.31 14.75
N GLN A 104 7.18 12.13 15.07
CA GLN A 104 7.33 12.72 16.40
C GLN A 104 6.20 13.73 16.67
N GLU A 105 5.95 14.64 15.73
CA GLU A 105 4.90 15.67 15.83
C GLU A 105 3.49 15.07 15.97
N LEU A 106 3.26 13.90 15.40
CA LEU A 106 1.98 13.18 15.49
C LEU A 106 1.90 12.22 16.69
N GLY A 107 2.87 12.26 17.61
CA GLY A 107 2.91 11.41 18.81
C GLY A 107 3.11 9.92 18.51
N LYS A 108 3.80 9.61 17.39
CA LYS A 108 4.04 8.24 16.88
C LYS A 108 5.51 8.05 16.45
N PRO A 109 6.49 8.25 17.36
CA PRO A 109 7.92 8.24 17.03
C PRO A 109 8.40 6.97 16.31
N ASP A 110 7.81 5.81 16.65
CA ASP A 110 8.22 4.52 16.07
C ASP A 110 7.60 4.25 14.69
N SER A 111 6.72 5.12 14.19
CA SER A 111 6.06 4.94 12.89
C SER A 111 6.93 5.47 11.75
N SER A 112 7.16 4.64 10.73
CA SER A 112 7.70 5.14 9.47
C SER A 112 6.70 6.04 8.74
N ILE A 113 7.19 6.94 7.89
CA ILE A 113 6.35 7.77 7.01
C ILE A 113 5.41 6.91 6.16
N ALA A 114 5.89 5.78 5.64
CA ALA A 114 5.08 4.83 4.89
C ALA A 114 3.92 4.26 5.74
N MET A 115 4.17 3.95 7.02
CA MET A 115 3.14 3.49 7.94
C MET A 115 2.10 4.58 8.23
N LEU A 116 2.53 5.84 8.40
CA LEU A 116 1.62 6.96 8.60
C LEU A 116 0.74 7.20 7.37
N LEU A 117 1.32 7.15 6.16
CA LEU A 117 0.57 7.28 4.93
C LEU A 117 -0.44 6.13 4.74
N ASN A 118 -0.05 4.90 5.04
CA ASN A 118 -0.97 3.76 5.04
C ASN A 118 -2.15 3.99 6.01
N LYS A 119 -1.89 4.46 7.23
CA LYS A 119 -2.95 4.82 8.20
C LYS A 119 -3.85 5.93 7.67
N TYR A 120 -3.29 6.96 7.05
CA TYR A 120 -4.06 8.03 6.42
C TYR A 120 -4.99 7.49 5.32
N TYR A 121 -4.48 6.69 4.38
CA TYR A 121 -5.30 6.11 3.33
C TYR A 121 -6.41 5.19 3.86
N TRP A 122 -6.12 4.39 4.89
CA TRP A 122 -7.13 3.54 5.51
C TRP A 122 -8.26 4.36 6.14
N ILE A 123 -7.94 5.45 6.85
CA ILE A 123 -8.95 6.35 7.43
C ILE A 123 -9.77 7.04 6.32
N THR A 124 -9.10 7.54 5.28
CA THR A 124 -9.73 8.33 4.23
C THR A 124 -10.63 7.49 3.32
N TRP A 125 -10.19 6.28 2.95
CA TRP A 125 -10.88 5.48 1.93
C TRP A 125 -11.60 4.26 2.49
N THR A 126 -11.01 3.57 3.45
CA THR A 126 -11.60 2.34 4.00
C THR A 126 -12.63 2.64 5.09
N ARG A 127 -12.39 3.64 5.97
CA ARG A 127 -13.37 4.02 7.02
C ARG A 127 -14.59 4.73 6.45
N ARG A 128 -14.42 5.58 5.41
CA ARG A 128 -15.54 6.23 4.71
C ARG A 128 -16.44 5.23 3.97
N ALA A 129 -15.86 4.19 3.38
CA ALA A 129 -16.63 3.13 2.71
C ALA A 129 -17.54 2.33 3.67
N ASN A 130 -17.23 2.30 4.96
CA ASN A 130 -18.03 1.63 6.00
C ASN A 130 -18.99 2.57 6.74
N SER A 131 -18.99 3.87 6.44
CA SER A 131 -19.89 4.86 7.06
C SER A 131 -21.08 5.21 6.15
N GLY A 132 -21.23 4.51 5.03
CA GLY A 132 -22.31 4.67 4.06
C GLY A 132 -23.19 3.42 3.97
N LEU A 133 -23.71 2.99 5.12
CA LEU A 133 -24.88 2.11 5.26
C LEU A 133 -25.79 2.70 6.34
#